data_AF-A0A960DPA5-F1
#
_entry.id   AF-A0A960DPA5-F1
#
_cell.length_a   1.000
_cell.length_b   1.000
_cell.length_c   1.000
_cell.angle_alpha   90.00
_cell.angle_beta   90.00
_cell.angle_gamma   90.00
#
_symmetry.space_group_name_H-M   'P 1'
#
loop_
_entity.id
_entity.type
_entity.pdbx_description
1 polymer ?
#
loop_
_entity_poly.entity_id
_entity_poly.type
_entity_poly.pdbx_seq_one_letter_code
_entity_poly.pdbx_strand_id
1 'polypeptide(L)'
;MHPHLPRYELSRRALLRRTLLAGGALATAPLLAACGNDDADVFDSGDSATVPLSAPATSGASTTAPADTAATTAAPSGDALPAGAQLQVAFTYTASGGRVKNPYIAVWVETRAGELVQTISVWYSTREAKYLRELTNWYVTESNYLDAGGADTVASVSGATRNAGTYQLVWDGRDAAGNPVAQGDYVLLVESAREHGPHQVTSADISLGSEGFTVTLPDDGELTALSATYVV
;
A
#
# COMPACT_ATOMS: atom_id res chain seq x y z
N MET A 1 -10.83 -3.40 25.14
CA MET A 1 -11.75 -3.20 24.00
C MET A 1 -10.93 -2.63 22.86
N HIS A 2 -10.56 -3.46 21.88
CA HIS A 2 -9.88 -2.96 20.69
C HIS A 2 -10.91 -2.21 19.83
N PRO A 3 -10.70 -0.93 19.48
CA PRO A 3 -11.55 -0.29 18.50
C PRO A 3 -11.40 -1.06 17.20
N HIS A 4 -12.53 -1.49 16.61
CA HIS A 4 -12.53 -2.03 15.27
C HIS A 4 -11.92 -0.96 14.36
N LEU A 5 -10.73 -1.21 13.83
CA LEU A 5 -10.19 -0.33 12.80
C LEU A 5 -11.08 -0.52 11.57
N PRO A 6 -11.54 0.56 10.94
CA PRO A 6 -12.36 0.45 9.76
C PRO A 6 -11.58 -0.34 8.69
N ARG A 7 -12.30 -1.12 7.86
CA ARG A 7 -11.70 -2.07 6.90
C ARG A 7 -10.61 -1.45 6.01
N TYR A 8 -10.69 -0.14 5.77
CA TYR A 8 -9.68 0.60 5.00
C TYR A 8 -8.33 0.72 5.73
N GLU A 9 -8.30 0.98 7.04
CA GLU A 9 -7.05 1.03 7.81
C GLU A 9 -6.36 -0.33 7.87
N LEU A 10 -7.13 -1.42 7.85
CA LEU A 10 -6.60 -2.77 7.78
C LEU A 10 -5.98 -3.06 6.41
N SER A 11 -6.64 -2.66 5.32
CA SER A 11 -6.10 -2.81 3.96
C SER A 11 -4.85 -1.95 3.75
N ARG A 12 -4.88 -0.71 4.26
CA ARG A 12 -3.75 0.23 4.24
C ARG A 12 -2.58 -0.27 5.08
N ARG A 13 -2.80 -0.68 6.33
CA ARG A 13 -1.75 -1.30 7.17
C ARG A 13 -1.25 -2.60 6.56
N ALA A 14 -2.10 -3.39 5.90
CA ALA A 14 -1.68 -4.61 5.20
C ALA A 14 -0.81 -4.30 3.97
N LEU A 15 -1.13 -3.27 3.20
CA LEU A 15 -0.30 -2.73 2.12
C LEU A 15 1.06 -2.26 2.66
N LEU A 16 1.05 -1.41 3.69
CA LEU A 16 2.26 -0.87 4.33
C LEU A 16 3.11 -1.93 5.07
N ARG A 17 2.52 -3.08 5.43
CA ARG A 17 3.22 -4.22 6.08
C ARG A 17 3.76 -5.25 5.08
N ARG A 18 3.13 -5.42 3.91
CA ARG A 18 3.55 -6.42 2.90
C ARG A 18 4.92 -6.13 2.29
N THR A 19 5.40 -4.90 2.36
CA THR A 19 6.66 -4.44 1.79
C THR A 19 7.88 -4.69 2.68
N LEU A 20 7.69 -5.01 3.96
CA LEU A 20 8.78 -5.28 4.93
C LEU A 20 9.48 -6.65 4.77
N LEU A 21 9.08 -7.48 3.79
CA LEU A 21 9.59 -8.85 3.61
C LEU A 21 10.40 -9.07 2.31
N ALA A 22 10.67 -8.02 1.53
CA ALA A 22 11.37 -8.15 0.24
C ALA A 22 12.88 -7.78 0.29
N GLY A 23 13.51 -7.87 1.46
CA GLY A 23 14.95 -7.67 1.64
C GLY A 23 15.58 -8.84 2.37
N GLY A 24 15.96 -9.90 1.63
CA GLY A 24 16.57 -11.09 2.24
C GLY A 24 17.20 -12.03 1.20
N ALA A 25 18.51 -11.82 0.98
CA ALA A 25 19.51 -12.59 0.26
C ALA A 25 19.14 -13.98 -0.31
N LEU A 26 19.45 -14.18 -1.60
CA LEU A 26 19.73 -15.49 -2.21
C LEU A 26 20.81 -16.21 -1.38
N ALA A 27 20.41 -17.22 -0.62
CA ALA A 27 21.32 -18.25 -0.14
C ALA A 27 20.96 -19.56 -0.85
N THR A 28 21.71 -19.87 -1.90
CA THR A 28 21.73 -21.21 -2.50
C THR A 28 22.31 -22.20 -1.48
N ALA A 29 21.52 -23.17 -1.04
CA ALA A 29 22.00 -24.35 -0.33
C ALA A 29 21.54 -25.62 -1.06
N PRO A 30 22.39 -26.65 -1.16
CA PRO A 30 22.25 -27.75 -2.11
C PRO A 30 21.30 -28.87 -1.65
N LEU A 31 20.83 -29.64 -2.65
CA LEU A 31 20.15 -30.93 -2.52
C LEU A 31 20.89 -31.88 -1.57
N LEU A 32 20.15 -32.49 -0.64
CA LEU A 32 20.44 -33.84 -0.16
C LEU A 32 19.15 -34.66 -0.24
N ALA A 33 19.22 -35.69 -1.08
CA ALA A 33 18.25 -36.77 -1.17
C ALA A 33 18.29 -37.61 0.12
N ALA A 34 17.12 -37.95 0.65
CA ALA A 34 16.96 -39.08 1.55
C ALA A 34 15.62 -39.75 1.24
N CYS A 35 15.70 -40.93 0.61
CA CYS A 35 14.61 -41.89 0.55
C CYS A 35 14.55 -42.65 1.89
N GLY A 36 13.36 -42.92 2.37
CA GLY A 36 13.12 -43.79 3.53
C GLY A 36 11.64 -43.96 3.77
N ASN A 37 11.04 -44.95 3.10
CA ASN A 37 9.75 -45.52 3.46
C ASN A 37 9.98 -46.51 4.61
N ASP A 38 9.12 -46.49 5.62
CA ASP A 38 8.84 -47.65 6.46
C ASP A 38 7.35 -47.65 6.88
N ASP A 39 6.70 -48.75 6.53
CA ASP A 39 5.33 -49.16 6.86
C ASP A 39 5.15 -49.46 8.36
N ALA A 40 3.93 -49.29 8.89
CA ALA A 40 3.23 -50.29 9.70
C ALA A 40 1.84 -49.81 10.13
N ASP A 41 0.81 -50.52 9.64
CA ASP A 41 -0.56 -50.57 10.16
C ASP A 41 -0.61 -51.05 11.61
N VAL A 42 -1.53 -50.53 12.44
CA VAL A 42 -2.27 -51.34 13.43
C VAL A 42 -3.67 -50.75 13.67
N PHE A 43 -4.67 -51.62 13.45
CA PHE A 43 -6.08 -51.53 13.80
C PHE A 43 -6.31 -51.48 15.33
N ASP A 44 -7.39 -50.84 15.82
CA ASP A 44 -8.59 -51.56 16.28
C ASP A 44 -9.56 -50.67 17.09
N SER A 45 -10.81 -51.04 16.87
CA SER A 45 -12.13 -50.72 17.41
C SER A 45 -12.29 -50.21 18.85
N GLY A 46 -13.31 -49.35 18.99
CA GLY A 46 -14.41 -49.53 19.94
C GLY A 46 -14.17 -49.14 21.40
N ASP A 47 -14.94 -48.18 21.90
CA ASP A 47 -16.12 -48.47 22.72
C ASP A 47 -16.82 -47.16 23.15
N SER A 48 -18.12 -47.29 23.37
CA SER A 48 -19.00 -46.25 23.87
C SER A 48 -18.83 -46.02 25.37
N ALA A 49 -19.38 -44.88 25.80
CA ALA A 49 -19.83 -44.59 27.15
C ALA A 49 -18.76 -44.20 28.19
N THR A 50 -18.78 -42.93 28.59
CA THR A 50 -19.57 -42.48 29.76
C THR A 50 -19.30 -41.01 30.02
N VAL A 51 -20.37 -40.26 30.29
CA VAL A 51 -20.32 -38.91 30.86
C VAL A 51 -20.01 -39.01 32.35
N PRO A 52 -19.07 -38.18 32.84
CA PRO A 52 -19.29 -37.57 34.14
C PRO A 52 -19.16 -36.04 34.09
N LEU A 53 -20.19 -35.40 34.64
CA LEU A 53 -20.21 -34.03 35.09
C LEU A 53 -19.21 -33.87 36.25
N SER A 54 -18.19 -33.04 36.06
CA SER A 54 -17.36 -32.51 37.16
C SER A 54 -16.74 -31.19 36.73
N ALA A 55 -17.18 -30.10 37.36
CA ALA A 55 -16.44 -28.84 37.39
C ALA A 55 -15.22 -29.01 38.31
N PRO A 56 -14.11 -28.33 38.03
CA PRO A 56 -13.68 -27.34 39.01
C PRO A 56 -13.13 -26.03 38.43
N ALA A 57 -12.96 -25.11 39.37
CA ALA A 57 -12.55 -23.72 39.29
C ALA A 57 -11.20 -23.43 38.61
N THR A 58 -11.12 -22.21 38.08
CA THR A 58 -9.99 -21.26 38.10
C THR A 58 -8.58 -21.78 37.81
N SER A 59 -8.02 -21.35 36.69
CA SER A 59 -6.61 -20.96 36.62
C SER A 59 -6.41 -19.89 35.55
N GLY A 60 -5.97 -18.71 35.97
CA GLY A 60 -5.53 -17.65 35.09
C GLY A 60 -4.25 -18.09 34.38
N ALA A 61 -4.31 -18.20 33.06
CA ALA A 61 -3.13 -18.26 32.22
C ALA A 61 -2.83 -16.84 31.73
N SER A 62 -1.93 -16.15 32.45
CA SER A 62 -1.25 -14.98 31.93
C SER A 62 -0.38 -15.42 30.76
N THR A 63 -0.94 -15.35 29.56
CA THR A 63 -0.13 -15.37 28.33
C THR A 63 0.55 -14.01 28.26
N THR A 64 1.83 -13.97 28.64
CA THR A 64 2.73 -12.87 28.29
C THR A 64 2.87 -12.88 26.76
N ALA A 65 2.04 -12.09 26.08
CA ALA A 65 2.28 -11.76 24.69
C ALA A 65 3.59 -10.95 24.62
N PRO A 66 4.49 -11.23 23.67
CA PRO A 66 5.63 -10.36 23.41
C PRO A 66 5.08 -8.99 23.03
N ALA A 67 5.59 -7.95 23.69
CA ALA A 67 5.35 -6.59 23.28
C ALA A 67 5.94 -6.41 21.88
N ASP A 68 5.08 -6.44 20.86
CA ASP A 68 5.37 -5.82 19.58
C ASP A 68 5.81 -4.40 19.88
N THR A 69 7.10 -4.14 19.64
CA THR A 69 7.62 -2.78 19.59
C THR A 69 6.92 -2.12 18.42
N ALA A 70 5.78 -1.47 18.70
CA ALA A 70 5.15 -0.56 17.78
C ALA A 70 6.17 0.54 17.51
N ALA A 71 6.85 0.46 16.36
CA ALA A 71 7.62 1.56 15.84
C ALA A 71 6.65 2.74 15.71
N THR A 72 6.77 3.70 16.62
CA THR A 72 6.12 4.99 16.51
C THR A 72 6.64 5.62 15.23
N THR A 73 5.79 5.66 14.21
CA THR A 73 6.09 6.30 12.95
C THR A 73 6.17 7.81 13.18
N ALA A 74 7.37 8.33 13.41
CA ALA A 74 7.63 9.75 13.46
C ALA A 74 7.57 10.35 12.04
N ALA A 75 7.10 11.59 11.94
CA ALA A 75 7.15 12.34 10.69
C ALA A 75 8.61 12.49 10.20
N PRO A 76 8.84 12.47 8.88
CA PRO A 76 10.17 12.65 8.31
C PRO A 76 10.77 13.98 8.77
N SER A 77 11.97 13.92 9.36
CA SER A 77 12.62 15.05 10.05
C SER A 77 14.04 15.33 9.51
N GLY A 78 14.36 14.84 8.31
CA GLY A 78 15.66 15.07 7.66
C GLY A 78 15.79 16.47 7.07
N ASP A 79 16.97 16.76 6.51
CA ASP A 79 17.21 17.97 5.72
C ASP A 79 16.25 18.07 4.53
N ALA A 80 16.04 19.27 3.97
CA ALA A 80 15.25 19.40 2.75
C ALA A 80 15.84 18.53 1.60
N LEU A 81 14.98 18.07 0.68
CA LEU A 81 15.46 17.40 -0.53
C LEU A 81 16.41 18.32 -1.33
N PRO A 82 17.44 17.75 -1.99
CA PRO A 82 18.35 18.53 -2.81
C PRO A 82 17.62 19.32 -3.91
N ALA A 83 18.15 20.50 -4.24
CA ALA A 83 17.57 21.34 -5.27
C ALA A 83 17.64 20.63 -6.64
N GLY A 84 16.49 20.52 -7.32
CA GLY A 84 16.38 19.84 -8.61
C GLY A 84 16.06 18.34 -8.52
N ALA A 85 15.97 17.80 -7.30
CA ALA A 85 15.51 16.44 -7.11
C ALA A 85 14.08 16.25 -7.63
N GLN A 86 13.82 15.12 -8.28
CA GLN A 86 12.52 14.80 -8.84
C GLN A 86 12.25 13.30 -8.75
N LEU A 87 10.97 12.95 -8.56
CA LEU A 87 10.48 11.58 -8.62
C LEU A 87 9.67 11.40 -9.91
N GLN A 88 10.15 10.53 -10.79
CA GLN A 88 9.47 10.15 -12.02
C GLN A 88 8.68 8.87 -11.79
N VAL A 89 7.36 8.93 -11.90
CA VAL A 89 6.47 7.77 -11.73
C VAL A 89 5.97 7.34 -13.09
N ALA A 90 6.32 6.13 -13.52
CA ALA A 90 5.87 5.54 -14.77
C ALA A 90 4.97 4.34 -14.51
N PHE A 91 3.91 4.20 -15.31
CA PHE A 91 3.00 3.06 -15.24
C PHE A 91 2.30 2.83 -16.58
N THR A 92 1.82 1.62 -16.79
CA THR A 92 0.94 1.26 -17.90
C THR A 92 -0.44 0.92 -17.36
N TYR A 93 -1.46 1.59 -17.90
CA TYR A 93 -2.85 1.20 -17.69
C TYR A 93 -3.33 0.40 -18.89
N THR A 94 -3.76 -0.85 -18.65
CA THR A 94 -4.30 -1.74 -19.68
C THR A 94 -5.80 -1.95 -19.46
N ALA A 95 -6.63 -1.47 -20.36
CA ALA A 95 -8.06 -1.74 -20.27
C ALA A 95 -8.37 -3.18 -20.71
N SER A 96 -8.97 -3.98 -19.82
CA SER A 96 -9.46 -5.33 -20.12
C SER A 96 -10.99 -5.37 -20.09
N GLY A 97 -11.59 -6.21 -20.95
CA GLY A 97 -13.03 -6.38 -21.07
C GLY A 97 -13.65 -5.69 -22.30
N GLY A 98 -14.99 -5.63 -22.33
CA GLY A 98 -15.78 -5.15 -23.48
C GLY A 98 -15.75 -3.64 -23.70
N ARG A 99 -16.90 -2.95 -23.65
CA ARG A 99 -16.94 -1.48 -23.75
C ARG A 99 -16.41 -0.86 -22.45
N VAL A 100 -15.11 -0.58 -22.41
CA VAL A 100 -14.42 -0.02 -21.24
C VAL A 100 -14.46 1.51 -21.23
N LYS A 101 -14.72 2.08 -20.05
CA LYS A 101 -14.56 3.52 -19.78
C LYS A 101 -13.13 3.78 -19.34
N ASN A 102 -12.66 5.01 -19.63
CA ASN A 102 -11.37 5.46 -19.11
C ASN A 102 -11.41 5.48 -17.58
N PRO A 103 -10.37 4.96 -16.91
CA PRO A 103 -10.34 4.93 -15.46
C PRO A 103 -10.15 6.32 -14.89
N TYR A 104 -10.57 6.48 -13.64
CA TYR A 104 -10.03 7.49 -12.76
C TYR A 104 -8.73 6.93 -12.18
N ILE A 105 -7.72 7.79 -12.05
CA ILE A 105 -6.40 7.40 -11.52
C ILE A 105 -5.94 8.47 -10.55
N ALA A 106 -5.41 8.06 -9.40
CA ALA A 106 -4.68 8.94 -8.49
C ALA A 106 -3.27 8.41 -8.27
N VAL A 107 -2.31 9.32 -8.19
CA VAL A 107 -0.92 9.06 -7.80
C VAL A 107 -0.56 10.04 -6.70
N TRP A 108 -0.13 9.55 -5.54
CA TRP A 108 0.16 10.40 -4.39
C TRP A 108 1.25 9.81 -3.50
N VAL A 109 1.81 10.65 -2.65
CA VAL A 109 2.83 10.30 -1.67
C VAL A 109 2.27 10.51 -0.28
N GLU A 110 2.50 9.53 0.59
CA GLU A 110 2.17 9.58 2.01
C GLU A 110 3.43 9.48 2.86
N THR A 111 3.36 10.03 4.07
CA THR A 111 4.29 9.65 5.14
C THR A 111 4.07 8.19 5.52
N ARG A 112 5.03 7.56 6.22
CA ARG A 112 4.83 6.20 6.76
C ARG A 112 3.68 6.12 7.79
N ALA A 113 3.27 7.26 8.36
CA ALA A 113 2.11 7.35 9.25
C ALA A 113 0.78 7.34 8.45
N GLY A 114 0.88 7.46 7.12
CA GLY A 114 -0.27 7.55 6.26
C GLY A 114 -0.91 8.95 6.29
N GLU A 115 -0.09 9.98 6.33
CA GLU A 115 -0.55 11.36 6.14
C GLU A 115 -0.20 11.78 4.72
N LEU A 116 -1.11 12.51 4.07
CA LEU A 116 -0.85 13.02 2.72
C LEU A 116 0.34 13.98 2.75
N VAL A 117 1.31 13.74 1.87
CA VAL A 117 2.41 14.68 1.60
C VAL A 117 2.06 15.51 0.37
N GLN A 118 1.72 14.83 -0.72
CA GLN A 118 1.35 15.47 -1.98
C GLN A 118 0.52 14.52 -2.86
N THR A 119 -0.53 15.04 -3.48
CA THR A 119 -1.18 14.40 -4.62
C THR A 119 -0.41 14.79 -5.89
N ILE A 120 0.28 13.84 -6.53
CA ILE A 120 1.10 14.10 -7.73
C ILE A 120 0.20 14.36 -8.94
N SER A 121 -0.83 13.54 -9.12
CA SER A 121 -1.83 13.75 -10.17
C SER A 121 -3.12 12.99 -9.85
N VAL A 122 -4.25 13.57 -10.24
CA VAL A 122 -5.54 12.89 -10.22
C VAL A 122 -6.27 13.08 -11.55
N TRP A 123 -6.61 11.98 -12.22
CA TRP A 123 -7.34 11.99 -13.49
C TRP A 123 -8.77 11.58 -13.27
N TYR A 124 -9.71 12.44 -13.66
CA TYR A 124 -11.14 12.18 -13.53
C TYR A 124 -11.97 12.95 -14.55
N SER A 125 -13.22 12.53 -14.72
CA SER A 125 -14.19 13.26 -15.54
C SER A 125 -14.85 14.32 -14.69
N THR A 126 -14.62 15.59 -15.02
CA THR A 126 -15.26 16.73 -14.33
C THR A 126 -16.78 16.69 -14.44
N ARG A 127 -17.33 16.13 -15.53
CA ARG A 127 -18.78 15.93 -15.72
C ARG A 127 -19.36 14.89 -14.76
N GLU A 128 -18.53 13.97 -14.29
CA GLU A 128 -18.93 12.86 -13.42
C GLU A 128 -18.09 12.86 -12.14
N ALA A 129 -17.75 14.05 -11.64
CA ALA A 129 -16.92 14.25 -10.44
C ALA A 129 -17.48 13.56 -9.19
N LYS A 130 -18.79 13.27 -9.15
CA LYS A 130 -19.40 12.46 -8.09
C LYS A 130 -18.71 11.11 -7.91
N TYR A 131 -18.20 10.49 -8.98
CA TYR A 131 -17.50 9.20 -8.90
C TYR A 131 -16.04 9.32 -8.46
N LEU A 132 -15.54 10.52 -8.18
CA LEU A 132 -14.18 10.71 -7.69
C LEU A 132 -13.94 9.94 -6.37
N ARG A 133 -15.00 9.79 -5.56
CA ARG A 133 -15.02 8.96 -4.34
C ARG A 133 -14.75 7.47 -4.56
N GLU A 134 -14.79 6.98 -5.81
CA GLU A 134 -14.46 5.58 -6.13
C GLU A 134 -12.95 5.32 -6.03
N LEU A 135 -12.12 6.35 -6.17
CA LEU A 135 -10.72 6.33 -5.71
C LEU A 135 -10.70 6.37 -4.18
N THR A 136 -11.14 5.28 -3.56
CA THR A 136 -11.54 5.27 -2.14
C THR A 136 -10.37 5.58 -1.21
N ASN A 137 -9.16 5.07 -1.51
CA ASN A 137 -8.00 5.30 -0.66
C ASN A 137 -7.53 6.76 -0.76
N TRP A 138 -7.31 7.23 -1.98
CA TRP A 138 -6.92 8.62 -2.23
C TRP A 138 -7.96 9.60 -1.70
N TYR A 139 -9.25 9.37 -1.96
CA TYR A 139 -10.32 10.28 -1.55
C TYR A 139 -10.39 10.43 -0.02
N VAL A 140 -10.21 9.34 0.73
CA VAL A 140 -10.16 9.39 2.20
C VAL A 140 -8.90 10.13 2.67
N THR A 141 -7.73 9.82 2.09
CA THR A 141 -6.47 10.47 2.44
C THR A 141 -6.54 11.99 2.18
N GLU A 142 -7.03 12.40 1.01
CA GLU A 142 -7.23 13.81 0.63
C GLU A 142 -8.26 14.48 1.54
N SER A 143 -9.41 13.84 1.79
CA SER A 143 -10.44 14.41 2.69
C SER A 143 -9.90 14.64 4.11
N ASN A 144 -9.16 13.67 4.65
CA ASN A 144 -8.54 13.80 5.97
C ASN A 144 -7.52 14.94 6.02
N TYR A 145 -6.75 15.14 4.95
CA TYR A 145 -5.81 16.24 4.83
C TYR A 145 -6.51 17.61 4.82
N LEU A 146 -7.59 17.73 4.05
CA LEU A 146 -8.40 18.95 3.99
C LEU A 146 -9.11 19.24 5.32
N ASP A 147 -9.67 18.22 5.97
CA ASP A 147 -10.32 18.35 7.28
C ASP A 147 -9.33 18.78 8.38
N ALA A 148 -8.06 18.43 8.24
CA ALA A 148 -6.97 18.88 9.12
C ALA A 148 -6.48 20.31 8.80
N GLY A 149 -7.09 21.01 7.84
CA GLY A 149 -6.72 22.37 7.45
C GLY A 149 -5.63 22.43 6.37
N GLY A 150 -5.41 21.33 5.65
CA GLY A 150 -4.52 21.26 4.50
C GLY A 150 -4.94 22.18 3.33
N ALA A 151 -4.01 22.45 2.43
CA ALA A 151 -4.25 23.28 1.26
C ALA A 151 -4.98 22.50 0.15
N ASP A 152 -6.14 23.00 -0.32
CA ASP A 152 -6.83 22.40 -1.47
C ASP A 152 -6.05 22.67 -2.76
N THR A 153 -5.37 21.63 -3.25
CA THR A 153 -4.57 21.67 -4.48
C THR A 153 -5.13 20.74 -5.56
N VAL A 154 -6.27 20.09 -5.34
CA VAL A 154 -6.82 19.10 -6.27
C VAL A 154 -6.97 19.69 -7.67
N ALA A 155 -7.41 20.95 -7.77
CA ALA A 155 -7.57 21.63 -9.05
C ALA A 155 -6.24 21.76 -9.84
N SER A 156 -5.10 21.98 -9.18
CA SER A 156 -3.80 22.16 -9.86
C SER A 156 -3.18 20.85 -10.33
N VAL A 157 -3.50 19.74 -9.68
CA VAL A 157 -2.97 18.40 -10.00
C VAL A 157 -3.97 17.52 -10.77
N SER A 158 -5.15 18.07 -11.06
CA SER A 158 -6.22 17.39 -11.80
C SER A 158 -5.99 17.35 -13.32
N GLY A 159 -6.52 16.29 -13.94
CA GLY A 159 -6.56 16.16 -15.40
C GLY A 159 -7.75 15.33 -15.88
N ALA A 160 -8.02 15.38 -17.19
CA ALA A 160 -9.01 14.50 -17.80
C ALA A 160 -8.56 13.03 -17.77
N THR A 161 -9.52 12.12 -17.69
CA THR A 161 -9.27 10.67 -17.82
C THR A 161 -8.59 10.34 -19.15
N ARG A 162 -7.73 9.33 -19.13
CA ARG A 162 -6.92 8.93 -20.28
C ARG A 162 -7.23 7.49 -20.69
N ASN A 163 -6.99 7.16 -21.95
CA ASN A 163 -7.22 5.81 -22.48
C ASN A 163 -6.22 4.79 -21.90
N ALA A 164 -6.32 3.52 -22.30
CA ALA A 164 -5.22 2.57 -22.09
C ALA A 164 -3.92 3.10 -22.74
N GLY A 165 -2.81 2.95 -22.03
CA GLY A 165 -1.51 3.47 -22.45
C GLY A 165 -0.48 3.50 -21.34
N THR A 166 0.75 3.86 -21.72
CA THR A 166 1.87 4.07 -20.81
C THR A 166 2.02 5.56 -20.52
N TYR A 167 2.21 5.89 -19.24
CA TYR A 167 2.25 7.24 -18.74
C TYR A 167 3.46 7.45 -17.85
N GLN A 168 3.94 8.69 -17.82
CA GLN A 168 4.96 9.16 -16.89
C GLN A 168 4.48 10.47 -16.26
N LEU A 169 4.62 10.55 -14.95
CA LEU A 169 4.36 11.72 -14.12
C LEU A 169 5.67 12.12 -13.43
N VAL A 170 5.80 13.40 -13.09
CA VAL A 170 6.97 13.94 -12.39
C VAL A 170 6.48 14.71 -11.17
N TRP A 171 7.09 14.42 -10.03
CA TRP A 171 6.94 15.18 -8.80
C TRP A 171 8.27 15.87 -8.45
N ASP A 172 8.19 17.13 -8.04
CA ASP A 172 9.32 18.01 -7.76
C ASP A 172 9.79 17.97 -6.29
N GLY A 173 9.28 17.02 -5.51
CA GLY A 173 9.63 16.88 -4.11
C GLY A 173 9.01 17.95 -3.20
N ARG A 174 7.94 18.63 -3.63
CA ARG A 174 7.21 19.60 -2.80
C ARG A 174 5.91 19.04 -2.23
N ASP A 175 5.61 19.44 -1.00
CA ASP A 175 4.33 19.13 -0.36
C ASP A 175 3.17 19.93 -1.00
N ALA A 176 1.94 19.63 -0.59
CA ALA A 176 0.74 20.35 -1.04
C ALA A 176 0.74 21.86 -0.68
N ALA A 177 1.55 22.30 0.28
CA ALA A 177 1.75 23.72 0.59
C ALA A 177 2.86 24.38 -0.25
N GLY A 178 3.52 23.61 -1.12
CA GLY A 178 4.61 24.06 -1.98
C GLY A 178 5.98 24.13 -1.29
N ASN A 179 6.12 23.60 -0.07
CA ASN A 179 7.40 23.54 0.62
C ASN A 179 8.20 22.31 0.16
N PRO A 180 9.55 22.41 0.09
CA PRO A 180 10.38 21.22 -0.10
C PRO A 180 10.12 20.21 1.01
N VAL A 181 9.90 18.96 0.62
CA VAL A 181 9.73 17.85 1.55
C VAL A 181 11.06 17.54 2.23
N ALA A 182 11.01 17.01 3.46
CA ALA A 182 12.18 16.55 4.19
C ALA A 182 12.71 15.23 3.62
N GLN A 183 14.00 14.97 3.74
CA GLN A 183 14.56 13.64 3.52
C GLN A 183 13.96 12.66 4.52
N GLY A 184 13.68 11.44 4.05
CA GLY A 184 13.06 10.41 4.87
C GLY A 184 12.33 9.34 4.08
N ASP A 185 11.62 8.49 4.80
CA ASP A 185 10.85 7.38 4.24
C ASP A 185 9.39 7.78 3.99
N TYR A 186 8.93 7.43 2.80
CA TYR A 186 7.61 7.72 2.28
C TYR A 186 7.01 6.49 1.61
N VAL A 187 5.76 6.62 1.24
CA VAL A 187 5.01 5.61 0.50
C VAL A 187 4.48 6.27 -0.75
N LEU A 188 4.83 5.74 -1.91
CA LEU A 188 4.20 6.09 -3.18
C LEU A 188 3.02 5.16 -3.42
N LEU A 189 1.86 5.72 -3.77
CA LEU A 189 0.66 4.96 -4.10
C LEU A 189 0.14 5.33 -5.48
N VAL A 190 -0.39 4.32 -6.18
CA VAL A 190 -1.10 4.46 -7.45
C VAL A 190 -2.42 3.72 -7.32
N GLU A 191 -3.52 4.42 -7.53
CA GLU A 191 -4.88 3.87 -7.44
C GLU A 191 -5.62 4.10 -8.75
N SER A 192 -6.41 3.11 -9.16
CA SER A 192 -7.33 3.25 -10.29
C SER A 192 -8.70 2.69 -9.97
N ALA A 193 -9.73 3.32 -10.52
CA ALA A 193 -11.11 2.90 -10.44
C ALA A 193 -11.81 3.20 -11.76
N ARG A 194 -12.73 2.33 -12.19
CA ARG A 194 -13.59 2.66 -13.34
C ARG A 194 -14.98 2.07 -13.19
N GLU A 195 -15.92 2.67 -13.91
CA GLU A 195 -17.29 2.19 -14.03
C GLU A 195 -17.31 0.72 -14.49
N HIS A 196 -17.99 -0.13 -13.71
CA HIS A 196 -18.11 -1.57 -13.95
C HIS A 196 -16.77 -2.34 -14.06
N GLY A 197 -15.68 -1.78 -13.55
CA GLY A 197 -14.37 -2.43 -13.52
C GLY A 197 -13.86 -2.71 -12.11
N PRO A 198 -12.70 -3.35 -12.00
CA PRO A 198 -11.96 -3.45 -10.75
C PRO A 198 -11.59 -2.07 -10.20
N HIS A 199 -11.46 -2.06 -8.87
CA HIS A 199 -10.78 -1.03 -8.09
C HIS A 199 -9.42 -1.60 -7.69
N GLN A 200 -8.36 -0.84 -7.94
CA GLN A 200 -6.98 -1.34 -7.89
C GLN A 200 -6.09 -0.32 -7.19
N VAL A 201 -5.18 -0.81 -6.35
CA VAL A 201 -4.25 0.02 -5.59
C VAL A 201 -2.94 -0.73 -5.39
N THR A 202 -1.84 -0.06 -5.73
CA THR A 202 -0.49 -0.57 -5.51
C THR A 202 0.38 0.51 -4.89
N SER A 203 1.45 0.08 -4.22
CA SER A 203 2.33 0.97 -3.48
C SER A 203 3.77 0.46 -3.41
N ALA A 204 4.71 1.38 -3.23
CA ALA A 204 6.08 1.07 -2.83
C ALA A 204 6.56 2.02 -1.73
N ASP A 205 7.38 1.47 -0.84
CA ASP A 205 8.18 2.27 0.07
C ASP A 205 9.31 2.93 -0.72
N ILE A 206 9.53 4.23 -0.47
CA ILE A 206 10.58 5.01 -1.09
C ILE A 206 11.34 5.79 -0.02
N SER A 207 12.66 5.87 -0.14
CA SER A 207 13.52 6.66 0.74
C SER A 207 14.06 7.85 -0.05
N LEU A 208 13.53 9.04 0.20
CA LEU A 208 13.95 10.26 -0.47
C LEU A 208 15.13 10.87 0.29
N GLY A 209 16.26 11.03 -0.39
CA GLY A 209 17.53 11.39 0.22
C GLY A 209 18.42 12.19 -0.73
N SER A 210 19.73 12.05 -0.56
CA SER A 210 20.73 12.66 -1.46
C SER A 210 21.20 11.72 -2.58
N GLU A 211 20.69 10.49 -2.61
CA GLU A 211 21.03 9.48 -3.62
C GLU A 211 19.80 9.14 -4.46
N GLY A 212 19.98 9.03 -5.78
CA GLY A 212 18.93 8.58 -6.69
C GLY A 212 18.68 7.08 -6.59
N PHE A 213 17.48 6.64 -6.95
CA PHE A 213 17.11 5.23 -6.95
C PHE A 213 16.07 4.93 -8.03
N THR A 214 15.88 3.64 -8.32
CA THR A 214 14.72 3.13 -9.05
C THR A 214 14.09 2.00 -8.26
N VAL A 215 12.76 2.03 -8.13
CA VAL A 215 11.97 0.96 -7.51
C VAL A 215 10.84 0.55 -8.45
N THR A 216 10.51 -0.74 -8.44
CA THR A 216 9.35 -1.30 -9.15
C THR A 216 8.20 -1.48 -8.15
N LEU A 217 7.01 -1.04 -8.52
CA LEU A 217 5.79 -1.30 -7.74
C LEU A 217 5.16 -2.60 -8.26
N PRO A 218 4.52 -3.40 -7.40
CA PRO A 218 3.78 -4.58 -7.85
C PRO A 218 2.68 -4.21 -8.85
N ASP A 219 2.49 -5.04 -9.88
CA ASP A 219 1.33 -4.93 -10.74
C ASP A 219 0.05 -5.24 -9.95
N ASP A 220 -1.04 -4.54 -10.27
CA ASP A 220 -2.38 -4.81 -9.75
C ASP A 220 -3.40 -4.77 -10.88
N GLY A 221 -3.65 -5.96 -11.44
CA GLY A 221 -4.53 -6.24 -12.57
C GLY A 221 -4.28 -5.37 -13.82
N GLU A 222 -4.87 -4.19 -13.90
CA GLU A 222 -4.77 -3.31 -15.07
C GLU A 222 -3.74 -2.20 -14.91
N LEU A 223 -3.24 -2.01 -13.69
CA LEU A 223 -2.06 -1.23 -13.42
C LEU A 223 -0.86 -2.17 -13.53
N THR A 224 -0.01 -1.92 -14.53
CA THR A 224 1.15 -2.77 -14.83
C THR A 224 2.40 -1.95 -15.11
N ALA A 225 3.57 -2.59 -15.04
CA ALA A 225 4.86 -1.99 -15.37
C ALA A 225 5.12 -0.67 -14.60
N LEU A 226 4.75 -0.67 -13.31
CA LEU A 226 4.87 0.49 -12.46
C LEU A 226 6.32 0.63 -11.94
N SER A 227 6.87 1.83 -12.07
CA SER A 227 8.19 2.15 -11.53
C SER A 227 8.26 3.59 -11.05
N ALA A 228 9.10 3.83 -10.07
CA ALA A 228 9.45 5.16 -9.60
C ALA A 228 10.96 5.33 -9.67
N THR A 229 11.40 6.36 -10.38
CA THR A 229 12.82 6.73 -10.51
C THR A 229 13.03 8.08 -9.86
N TYR A 230 13.81 8.11 -8.79
CA TYR A 230 14.23 9.32 -8.11
C TYR A 230 15.60 9.74 -8.64
N VAL A 231 15.69 10.99 -9.10
CA VAL A 231 16.95 11.59 -9.54
C VAL A 231 17.23 12.84 -8.74
N VAL A 232 18.51 13.07 -8.48
CA VAL A 232 19.06 14.15 -7.64
C VAL A 232 20.09 14.93 -8.46
#